data_AF-A0A6P2AD94-F1
#
_entry.id   AF-A0A6P2AD94-F1
#
_cell.length_a   1.000
_cell.length_b   1.000
_cell.length_c   1.000
_cell.angle_alpha   90.00
_cell.angle_beta   90.00
_cell.angle_gamma   90.00
#
_symmetry.space_group_name_H-M   'P 1'
#
loop_
_entity.id
_entity.type
_entity.pdbx_description
1 polymer ?
#
loop_
_entity_poly.entity_id
_entity_poly.type
_entity_poly.pdbx_seq_one_letter_code
_entity_poly.pdbx_strand_id
1 'polypeptide(L)'
;MIMLTTKVINSWNCLDNNVEIYLTEMDAYIKNNLGINCHFMLVILLQIEINNNLEQSKDKLRDNFLKFCQKLQNYLIINIIDPATGIFLDNCQYNIYESIDIPRVISRLENNCYQYQECCQGKHHRWGDAVYPALILLDSTTPAEITAILNKDVKFCNNILSCTNI
;
A
#
# COMPACT_ATOMS: atom_id res chain seq x y z
N MET A 1 9.02 12.08 17.35
CA MET A 1 9.24 10.80 16.61
C MET A 1 9.08 11.13 15.14
N ILE A 2 10.16 11.04 14.36
CA ILE A 2 10.13 11.36 12.93
C ILE A 2 9.58 10.11 12.22
N MET A 3 8.38 10.21 11.65
CA MET A 3 7.90 9.21 10.68
C MET A 3 8.80 9.31 9.45
N LEU A 4 9.59 8.28 9.18
CA LEU A 4 10.34 8.16 7.92
C LEU A 4 9.40 7.62 6.84
N THR A 5 8.46 8.46 6.40
CA THR A 5 7.63 8.14 5.25
C THR A 5 8.48 8.30 3.99
N THR A 6 8.90 7.19 3.39
CA THR A 6 9.57 7.24 2.08
C THR A 6 8.51 7.09 1.00
N LYS A 7 8.20 8.19 0.31
CA LYS A 7 7.29 8.22 -0.84
C LYS A 7 8.08 7.93 -2.12
N VAL A 8 7.62 6.98 -2.91
CA VAL A 8 8.20 6.63 -4.22
C VAL A 8 7.06 6.61 -5.26
N ILE A 9 7.00 7.59 -6.16
CA ILE A 9 6.04 7.60 -7.26
C ILE A 9 6.68 6.95 -8.49
N ASN A 10 6.03 5.94 -9.06
CA ASN A 10 6.55 5.17 -10.19
C ASN A 10 5.49 4.84 -11.24
N SER A 11 5.89 4.81 -12.51
CA SER A 11 5.21 4.01 -13.53
C SER A 11 5.91 2.65 -13.60
N TRP A 12 5.24 1.59 -13.19
CA TRP A 12 5.77 0.23 -13.33
C TRP A 12 5.55 -0.23 -14.77
N ASN A 13 6.61 -0.52 -15.54
CA ASN A 13 6.43 -1.13 -16.87
C ASN A 13 5.78 -2.54 -16.84
N CYS A 14 5.50 -3.11 -15.65
CA CYS A 14 4.83 -4.40 -15.46
C CYS A 14 3.39 -4.29 -14.92
N LEU A 15 2.96 -3.10 -14.53
CA LEU A 15 1.59 -2.80 -14.11
C LEU A 15 1.17 -1.70 -15.10
N ASP A 16 0.28 -1.96 -16.04
CA ASP A 16 -0.12 -0.98 -17.09
C ASP A 16 -0.88 0.26 -16.52
N ASN A 17 -0.50 0.74 -15.34
CA ASN A 17 -1.11 1.77 -14.54
C ASN A 17 -0.04 2.52 -13.71
N ASN A 18 -0.32 3.79 -13.42
CA ASN A 18 0.55 4.61 -12.58
C ASN A 18 0.42 4.16 -11.12
N VAL A 19 1.51 4.08 -10.35
CA VAL A 19 1.48 3.61 -8.96
C VAL A 19 2.29 4.52 -8.05
N GLU A 20 1.73 4.91 -6.91
CA GLU A 20 2.49 5.51 -5.81
C GLU A 20 2.71 4.48 -4.71
N ILE A 21 3.95 4.36 -4.24
CA ILE A 21 4.35 3.43 -3.18
C ILE A 21 4.84 4.24 -2.00
N TYR A 22 4.35 3.92 -0.80
CA TYR A 22 4.81 4.51 0.45
C TYR A 22 5.32 3.42 1.37
N LEU A 23 6.47 3.68 1.99
CA LEU A 23 7.02 2.84 3.04
C LEU A 23 6.89 3.59 4.36
N THR A 24 6.23 2.95 5.32
CA THR A 24 6.05 3.51 6.67
C THR A 24 6.04 2.40 7.71
N GLU A 25 6.41 2.73 8.94
CA GLU A 25 6.26 1.80 10.06
C GLU A 25 4.79 1.73 10.48
N MET A 26 4.32 0.54 10.84
CA MET A 26 2.98 0.42 11.41
C MET A 26 2.90 1.13 12.77
N ASP A 27 2.00 2.11 12.88
CA ASP A 27 1.78 2.86 14.11
C ASP A 27 1.15 1.98 15.22
N ALA A 28 1.30 2.41 16.48
CA ALA A 28 0.81 1.65 17.64
C ALA A 28 -0.72 1.52 17.66
N TYR A 29 -1.45 2.47 17.05
CA TYR A 29 -2.90 2.42 17.00
C TYR A 29 -3.40 1.30 16.08
N ILE A 30 -2.80 1.17 14.90
CA ILE A 30 -3.11 0.12 13.92
C ILE A 30 -2.74 -1.24 14.50
N LYS A 31 -1.55 -1.36 15.13
CA LYS A 31 -1.14 -2.59 15.84
C LYS A 31 -2.20 -3.05 16.85
N ASN A 32 -2.66 -2.12 17.69
CA ASN A 32 -3.66 -2.44 18.72
C ASN A 32 -5.03 -2.80 18.15
N ASN A 33 -5.48 -2.12 17.09
CA ASN A 33 -6.77 -2.44 16.45
C ASN A 33 -6.73 -3.76 15.67
N LEU A 34 -5.58 -4.12 15.11
CA LEU A 34 -5.41 -5.37 14.36
C LEU A 34 -5.03 -6.55 15.27
N GLY A 35 -4.83 -6.33 16.58
CA GLY A 35 -4.39 -7.38 17.51
C GLY A 35 -2.98 -7.90 17.20
N ILE A 36 -2.14 -7.07 16.57
CA ILE A 36 -0.80 -7.44 16.10
C ILE A 36 0.25 -6.94 17.10
N ASN A 37 1.00 -7.86 17.70
CA ASN A 37 2.09 -7.53 18.65
C ASN A 37 3.49 -7.49 18.01
N CYS A 38 3.60 -7.78 16.71
CA CYS A 38 4.87 -7.78 15.99
C CYS A 38 5.18 -6.40 15.38
N HIS A 39 6.47 -6.12 15.17
CA HIS A 39 6.88 -4.93 14.44
C HIS A 39 6.78 -5.19 12.93
N PHE A 40 5.95 -4.38 12.25
CA PHE A 40 5.73 -4.46 10.82
C PHE A 40 6.11 -3.17 10.11
N MET A 41 6.78 -3.33 8.97
CA MET A 41 6.82 -2.31 7.93
C MET A 41 5.59 -2.45 7.04
N LEU A 42 5.05 -1.31 6.62
CA LEU A 42 3.92 -1.23 5.71
C LEU A 42 4.39 -0.74 4.35
N VAL A 43 3.95 -1.43 3.30
CA VAL A 43 3.99 -0.95 1.93
C VAL A 43 2.58 -0.57 1.52
N ILE A 44 2.35 0.72 1.37
CA ILE A 44 1.09 1.26 0.83
C ILE A 44 1.28 1.38 -0.67
N LEU A 45 0.38 0.78 -1.44
CA LEU A 45 0.32 0.93 -2.89
C LEU A 45 -0.95 1.66 -3.28
N LEU A 46 -0.80 2.78 -3.98
CA LEU A 46 -1.87 3.56 -4.57
C LEU A 46 -1.82 3.38 -6.09
N GLN A 47 -2.68 2.51 -6.61
CA GLN A 47 -2.78 2.27 -8.05
C GLN A 47 -3.74 3.28 -8.68
N ILE A 48 -3.26 4.07 -9.63
CA ILE A 48 -3.99 5.19 -10.24
C ILE A 48 -4.56 4.76 -11.59
N GLU A 49 -5.85 4.97 -11.79
CA GLU A 49 -6.58 4.69 -13.03
C GLU A 49 -7.10 5.99 -13.66
N ILE A 50 -6.34 6.57 -14.59
CA ILE A 50 -6.64 7.89 -15.19
C ILE A 50 -7.63 7.76 -16.35
N ASN A 51 -7.70 6.60 -17.01
CA ASN A 51 -8.32 6.46 -18.33
C ASN A 51 -9.64 5.69 -18.32
N ASN A 52 -9.94 4.94 -17.25
CA ASN A 52 -11.15 4.14 -17.13
C ASN A 52 -11.96 4.47 -15.87
N ASN A 53 -13.20 3.97 -15.83
CA ASN A 53 -13.95 3.95 -14.58
C ASN A 53 -13.24 3.03 -13.57
N LEU A 54 -12.86 3.57 -12.41
CA LEU A 54 -12.16 2.82 -11.36
C LEU A 54 -12.91 1.54 -11.00
N GLU A 55 -14.24 1.60 -10.88
CA GLU A 55 -15.08 0.43 -10.54
C GLU A 55 -14.92 -0.71 -11.54
N GLN A 56 -14.79 -0.40 -12.82
CA GLN A 56 -14.60 -1.41 -13.88
C GLN A 56 -13.18 -1.97 -13.90
N SER A 57 -12.23 -1.27 -13.28
CA SER A 57 -10.81 -1.63 -13.29
C SER A 57 -10.37 -2.34 -12.02
N LYS A 58 -11.20 -2.40 -10.97
CA LYS A 58 -10.84 -2.98 -9.66
C LYS A 58 -10.28 -4.40 -9.75
N ASP A 59 -10.91 -5.28 -10.52
CA ASP A 59 -10.42 -6.66 -10.66
C ASP A 59 -9.05 -6.72 -11.34
N LYS A 60 -8.85 -5.92 -12.40
CA LYS A 60 -7.55 -5.80 -13.07
C LYS A 60 -6.48 -5.23 -12.12
N LEU A 61 -6.82 -4.20 -11.36
CA LEU A 61 -5.90 -3.56 -10.40
C LEU A 61 -5.57 -4.49 -9.23
N ARG A 62 -6.54 -5.29 -8.78
CA ARG A 62 -6.33 -6.36 -7.79
C ARG A 62 -5.40 -7.43 -8.33
N ASP A 63 -5.61 -7.94 -9.55
CA ASP A 63 -4.73 -8.93 -10.17
C ASP A 63 -3.30 -8.41 -10.35
N ASN A 64 -3.16 -7.14 -10.74
CA ASN A 64 -1.89 -6.42 -10.82
C ASN A 64 -1.18 -6.37 -9.46
N PHE A 65 -1.92 -6.04 -8.40
CA PHE A 65 -1.41 -6.07 -7.03
C PHE A 65 -0.97 -7.48 -6.58
N LEU A 66 -1.75 -8.51 -6.87
CA LEU A 66 -1.41 -9.89 -6.49
C LEU A 66 -0.15 -10.39 -7.22
N LYS A 67 -0.02 -10.10 -8.51
CA LYS A 67 1.21 -10.40 -9.28
C LYS A 67 2.42 -9.66 -8.72
N PHE A 68 2.23 -8.42 -8.27
CA PHE A 68 3.28 -7.68 -7.59
C PHE A 68 3.69 -8.35 -6.28
N CYS A 69 2.72 -8.75 -5.45
CA CYS A 69 2.98 -9.45 -4.19
C CYS A 69 3.72 -10.78 -4.42
N GLN A 70 3.33 -11.57 -5.42
CA GLN A 70 4.01 -12.82 -5.78
C GLN A 70 5.47 -12.60 -6.15
N LYS A 71 5.80 -11.50 -6.83
CA LYS A 71 7.20 -11.14 -7.12
C LYS A 71 7.95 -10.76 -5.85
N LEU A 72 7.34 -9.96 -4.98
CA LEU A 72 7.95 -9.56 -3.71
C LEU A 72 8.20 -10.75 -2.78
N GLN A 73 7.33 -11.77 -2.79
CA GLN A 73 7.49 -12.99 -2.01
C GLN A 73 8.79 -13.76 -2.31
N ASN A 74 9.38 -13.56 -3.49
CA ASN A 74 10.69 -14.16 -3.81
C ASN A 74 11.85 -13.55 -3.00
N TYR A 75 11.63 -12.39 -2.39
CA TYR A 75 12.66 -11.62 -1.69
C TYR A 75 12.35 -11.38 -0.22
N LEU A 76 11.06 -11.31 0.14
CA LEU A 76 10.59 -10.89 1.45
C LEU A 76 9.49 -11.81 1.98
N ILE A 77 9.43 -11.94 3.29
CA ILE A 77 8.28 -12.51 3.98
C ILE A 77 7.21 -11.41 4.08
N ILE A 78 6.13 -11.58 3.32
CA ILE A 78 5.06 -10.58 3.23
C ILE A 78 3.74 -11.20 3.65
N ASN A 79 2.93 -10.42 4.37
CA ASN A 79 1.53 -10.73 4.64
C ASN A 79 0.68 -9.82 3.76
N ILE A 80 -0.15 -10.42 2.93
CA ILE A 80 -0.95 -9.72 1.92
C ILE A 80 -2.36 -9.54 2.47
N ILE A 81 -2.85 -8.30 2.49
CA ILE A 81 -4.26 -8.00 2.70
C ILE A 81 -4.89 -7.80 1.33
N ASP A 82 -5.94 -8.56 1.04
CA ASP A 82 -6.69 -8.41 -0.18
C ASP A 82 -7.39 -7.04 -0.23
N PRO A 83 -7.06 -6.16 -1.20
CA PRO A 83 -7.63 -4.82 -1.28
C PRO A 83 -9.15 -4.80 -1.54
N ALA A 84 -9.74 -5.90 -2.04
CA ALA A 84 -11.18 -5.97 -2.25
C ALA A 84 -11.96 -6.32 -0.98
N THR A 85 -11.36 -7.08 -0.06
CA THR A 85 -12.08 -7.64 1.10
C THR A 85 -11.55 -7.14 2.44
N GLY A 86 -10.33 -6.59 2.46
CA GLY A 86 -9.65 -6.22 3.70
C GLY A 86 -9.16 -7.43 4.52
N ILE A 87 -9.19 -8.63 3.95
CA ILE A 87 -8.85 -9.89 4.65
C ILE A 87 -7.43 -10.34 4.25
N PHE A 88 -6.71 -10.96 5.18
CA PHE A 88 -5.42 -11.57 4.88
C PHE A 88 -5.58 -12.77 3.95
N LEU A 89 -4.76 -12.84 2.90
CA LEU A 89 -4.78 -13.97 1.97
C LEU A 89 -4.13 -15.22 2.56
N ASP A 90 -3.05 -15.04 3.33
CA ASP A 90 -2.36 -16.12 4.01
C ASP A 90 -2.68 -16.06 5.51
N ASN A 91 -3.68 -16.84 5.93
CA ASN A 91 -4.32 -16.80 7.24
C ASN A 91 -3.51 -17.46 8.38
N CYS A 92 -2.19 -17.65 8.23
CA CYS A 92 -1.50 -18.67 9.01
C CYS A 92 -0.98 -18.23 10.39
N GLN A 93 -0.97 -16.94 10.73
CA GLN A 93 -0.33 -16.51 11.99
C GLN A 93 -1.09 -15.48 12.83
N TYR A 94 -2.07 -14.78 12.27
CA TYR A 94 -2.79 -13.72 12.98
C TYR A 94 -4.27 -14.05 13.05
N ASN A 95 -4.80 -14.11 14.28
CA ASN A 95 -6.22 -14.30 14.58
C ASN A 95 -7.01 -13.01 14.24
N ILE A 96 -6.94 -12.58 12.98
CA ILE A 96 -7.62 -11.38 12.49
C ILE A 96 -8.92 -11.84 11.87
N TYR A 97 -9.97 -11.88 12.70
CA TYR A 97 -11.32 -12.27 12.31
C TYR A 97 -12.10 -11.13 11.64
N GLU A 98 -11.52 -9.94 11.55
CA GLU A 98 -12.18 -8.73 11.05
C GLU A 98 -11.49 -8.19 9.79
N SER A 99 -12.31 -7.79 8.81
CA SER A 99 -11.83 -7.10 7.61
C SER A 99 -11.23 -5.74 7.97
N ILE A 100 -10.07 -5.44 7.40
CA ILE A 100 -9.39 -4.16 7.56
C ILE A 100 -9.97 -3.14 6.57
N ASP A 101 -10.40 -1.99 7.08
CA ASP A 101 -10.74 -0.82 6.28
C ASP A 101 -9.46 -0.15 5.76
N ILE A 102 -8.96 -0.64 4.63
CA ILE A 102 -7.70 -0.20 4.00
C ILE A 102 -7.69 1.31 3.73
N PRO A 103 -8.73 1.92 3.11
CA PRO A 103 -8.77 3.37 2.91
C PRO A 103 -8.60 4.16 4.21
N ARG A 104 -9.24 3.72 5.31
CA ARG A 104 -9.11 4.38 6.62
C ARG A 104 -7.73 4.25 7.21
N VAL A 105 -7.11 3.06 7.11
CA VAL A 105 -5.74 2.83 7.58
C VAL A 105 -4.76 3.72 6.82
N ILE A 106 -4.86 3.77 5.49
CA ILE A 106 -3.98 4.60 4.66
C ILE A 106 -4.20 6.07 4.95
N SER A 107 -5.44 6.53 5.11
CA SER A 107 -5.67 7.94 5.45
C SER A 107 -5.09 8.33 6.79
N ARG A 108 -5.07 7.42 7.76
CA ARG A 108 -4.41 7.67 9.05
C ARG A 108 -2.89 7.83 8.89
N LEU A 109 -2.27 6.95 8.10
CA LEU A 109 -0.82 6.93 7.90
C LEU A 109 -0.34 8.06 6.98
N GLU A 110 -1.13 8.36 5.95
CA GLU A 110 -0.79 9.25 4.84
C GLU A 110 -1.83 10.37 4.67
N ASN A 111 -2.26 10.98 5.77
CA ASN A 111 -3.37 11.96 5.80
C ASN A 111 -3.16 13.17 4.87
N ASN A 112 -1.90 13.53 4.61
CA ASN A 112 -1.56 14.62 3.69
C ASN A 112 -1.80 14.24 2.23
N CYS A 113 -1.70 12.95 1.89
CA CYS A 113 -1.81 12.48 0.52
C CYS A 113 -3.16 11.81 0.23
N TYR A 114 -3.77 11.18 1.23
CA TYR A 114 -4.97 10.36 1.12
C TYR A 114 -5.94 10.65 2.27
N GLN A 115 -7.14 11.10 1.95
CA GLN A 115 -8.16 11.49 2.92
C GLN A 115 -9.32 10.51 2.90
N TYR A 116 -9.67 9.98 4.07
CA TYR A 116 -10.85 9.15 4.23
C TYR A 116 -12.11 10.02 4.25
N GLN A 117 -13.06 9.69 3.39
CA GLN A 117 -14.39 10.27 3.36
C GLN A 117 -15.39 9.33 4.03
N GLU A 118 -16.52 9.87 4.48
CA GLU A 118 -17.62 9.04 4.98
C GLU A 118 -18.03 8.00 3.92
N CYS A 119 -18.46 6.81 4.35
CA CYS A 119 -18.85 5.67 3.49
C CYS A 119 -17.72 4.82 2.85
N CYS A 120 -16.61 4.57 3.56
CA CYS A 120 -15.55 3.62 3.14
C CYS A 120 -14.78 4.01 1.86
N GLN A 121 -14.81 5.28 1.50
CA GLN A 121 -14.10 5.80 0.34
C GLN A 121 -12.95 6.68 0.78
N GLY A 122 -11.83 6.61 0.06
CA GLY A 122 -10.71 7.49 0.29
C GLY A 122 -10.32 8.21 -0.98
N LYS A 123 -9.91 9.46 -0.81
CA LYS A 123 -9.63 10.41 -1.88
C LYS A 123 -8.17 10.82 -1.83
N HIS A 124 -7.47 10.61 -2.93
CA HIS A 124 -6.10 11.08 -3.07
C HIS A 124 -6.08 12.57 -3.42
N HIS A 125 -5.22 13.36 -2.79
CA HIS A 125 -5.14 14.82 -2.99
C HIS A 125 -4.98 15.22 -4.47
N ARG A 126 -4.17 14.48 -5.23
CA ARG A 126 -3.88 14.76 -6.65
C ARG A 126 -4.79 14.01 -7.63
N TRP A 127 -5.17 12.79 -7.28
CA TRP A 127 -5.83 11.85 -8.20
C TRP A 127 -7.31 11.67 -7.89
N GLY A 128 -7.82 12.36 -6.86
CA GLY A 128 -9.20 12.25 -6.43
C GLY A 128 -9.57 10.81 -6.09
N ASP A 129 -10.70 10.38 -6.63
CA ASP A 129 -11.28 9.05 -6.39
C ASP A 129 -10.76 8.01 -7.39
N ALA A 130 -9.78 8.36 -8.24
CA ALA A 130 -9.22 7.49 -9.29
C ALA A 130 -8.09 6.58 -8.77
N VAL A 131 -8.15 6.20 -7.49
CA VAL A 131 -7.07 5.46 -6.80
C VAL A 131 -7.62 4.20 -6.17
N TYR A 132 -7.00 3.07 -6.48
CA TYR A 132 -7.22 1.79 -5.83
C TYR A 132 -6.12 1.54 -4.78
N PRO A 133 -6.43 1.72 -3.49
CA PRO A 133 -5.46 1.53 -2.42
C PRO A 133 -5.26 0.04 -2.09
N ALA A 134 -4.03 -0.34 -1.77
CA ALA A 134 -3.67 -1.66 -1.27
C ALA A 134 -2.57 -1.58 -0.21
N LEU A 135 -2.49 -2.60 0.64
CA LEU A 135 -1.58 -2.64 1.78
C LEU A 135 -0.86 -4.00 1.86
N ILE A 136 0.45 -3.96 2.09
CA ILE A 136 1.28 -5.13 2.35
C ILE A 136 1.97 -4.94 3.70
N LEU A 137 1.98 -5.98 4.52
CA LEU A 137 2.70 -6.02 5.78
C LEU A 137 3.99 -6.82 5.60
N LEU A 138 5.12 -6.26 5.99
CA LEU A 138 6.43 -6.87 5.89
C LEU A 138 6.99 -7.12 7.28
N ASP A 139 7.26 -8.39 7.60
CA ASP A 139 7.83 -8.77 8.88
C ASP A 139 9.34 -8.48 8.88
N SER A 140 9.84 -7.91 9.98
CA SER A 140 11.27 -7.86 10.32
C SER A 140 12.19 -7.33 9.20
N THR A 141 11.70 -6.41 8.37
CA THR A 141 12.44 -5.82 7.25
C THR A 141 12.66 -4.33 7.49
N THR A 142 13.82 -3.78 7.15
CA THR A 142 14.09 -2.34 7.25
C THR A 142 13.64 -1.56 6.00
N PRO A 143 13.34 -0.25 6.11
CA PRO A 143 13.04 0.59 4.94
C PRO A 143 14.11 0.53 3.84
N ALA A 144 15.38 0.41 4.22
CA ALA A 144 16.51 0.36 3.29
C ALA A 144 16.53 -0.94 2.46
N GLU A 145 16.26 -2.08 3.09
CA GLU A 145 16.17 -3.38 2.41
C GLU A 145 15.01 -3.41 1.41
N ILE A 146 13.84 -2.90 1.83
CA ILE A 146 12.66 -2.81 0.96
C ILE A 146 12.97 -1.93 -0.26
N THR A 147 13.54 -0.75 -0.02
CA THR A 147 13.93 0.17 -1.09
C THR A 147 14.92 -0.47 -2.05
N ALA A 148 15.92 -1.21 -1.54
CA ALA A 148 16.91 -1.89 -2.37
C ALA A 148 16.31 -3.02 -3.24
N ILE A 149 15.35 -3.79 -2.69
CA ILE A 149 14.65 -4.86 -3.41
C ILE A 149 13.76 -4.27 -4.50
N LEU A 150 12.97 -3.24 -4.14
CA LEU A 150 12.19 -2.49 -5.10
C LEU A 150 13.11 -2.00 -6.23
N ASN A 151 14.25 -1.38 -5.92
CA ASN A 151 15.29 -0.89 -6.85
C ASN A 151 15.94 -1.93 -7.78
N LYS A 152 15.99 -3.22 -7.41
CA LYS A 152 16.66 -4.26 -8.21
C LYS A 152 15.81 -4.78 -9.36
N ASP A 153 14.54 -5.06 -9.10
CA ASP A 153 13.65 -5.74 -10.07
C ASP A 153 12.73 -4.79 -10.84
N VAL A 154 12.63 -3.55 -10.36
CA VAL A 154 11.78 -2.53 -10.95
C VAL A 154 12.72 -1.52 -11.62
N LYS A 155 12.66 -1.41 -12.93
CA LYS A 155 13.34 -0.30 -13.62
C LYS A 155 12.63 1.00 -13.21
N PHE A 156 13.21 1.77 -12.29
CA PHE A 156 12.67 3.04 -11.81
C PHE A 156 12.77 4.12 -12.89
N CYS A 157 11.64 4.79 -13.13
CA CYS A 157 11.67 6.18 -13.55
C CYS A 157 11.52 7.03 -12.29
N ASN A 158 12.66 7.44 -11.71
CA ASN A 158 12.70 8.26 -10.50
C ASN A 158 11.95 9.57 -10.72
N ASN A 159 10.78 9.72 -10.08
CA ASN A 159 10.24 11.02 -9.68
C ASN A 159 9.75 10.90 -8.24
N ILE A 160 10.66 10.98 -7.28
CA ILE A 160 10.31 11.11 -5.86
C ILE A 160 9.64 12.48 -5.68
N LEU A 161 8.31 12.52 -5.67
CA LEU A 161 7.59 13.69 -5.17
C LEU A 161 7.32 13.43 -3.69
N SER A 162 7.77 14.34 -2.82
CA SER A 162 7.33 14.37 -1.43
C SER A 162 5.95 15.05 -1.34
N CYS A 163 5.07 14.57 -0.47
CA CYS A 163 3.86 15.32 -0.08
C CYS A 163 4.19 16.46 0.91
N THR A 164 5.44 16.93 0.98
CA THR A 164 5.87 17.87 2.03
C THR A 164 5.56 19.33 1.74
N ASN A 165 4.86 19.67 0.65
CA ASN A 165 4.41 21.05 0.39
C ASN A 165 3.04 21.07 -0.30
N ILE A 166 1.97 21.05 0.49
CA ILE A 166 0.74 21.83 0.24
C ILE A 166 0.34 22.46 1.58
#